data_AF-A0A0Q6WYW1-F1
#
_entry.id   AF-A0A0Q6WYW1-F1
#
_cell.length_a   1.000
_cell.length_b   1.000
_cell.length_c   1.000
_cell.angle_alpha   90.00
_cell.angle_beta   90.00
_cell.angle_gamma   90.00
#
_symmetry.space_group_name_H-M   'P 1'
#
loop_
_entity.id
_entity.type
_entity.pdbx_description
1 polymer ?
#
loop_
_entity_poly.entity_id
_entity_poly.type
_entity_poly.pdbx_seq_one_letter_code
_entity_poly.pdbx_strand_id
1 'polypeptide(L)'
;MQPRELGRYLAWQQQDQPALRQRIAALARKNIGQPYELFLLGEFPYETYDAQPLFDLSKSDCVVFVEHTYAMALSASWEEFFWMLQRIRYRDGVIGTATRNHYTEADWNVANRWLVQDVTATLGAPTQPYHQRIDRQAFLLKQFKIRRDIPVQNFDDVYVAKQDVAAVEAQLQDGDFVNVISSRGGESWASHVGLIVTSADGSRRLLHSAEPQVREETLQGFIARMAERDARQAGQNKAQLAGFKFLRLNEAPEVPPMAPQPRPGRS
;
A
#
# COMPACT_ATOMS: atom_id res chain seq x y z
N MET A 1 -3.20 -12.37 -17.09
CA MET A 1 -4.20 -13.23 -16.43
C MET A 1 -5.55 -12.54 -16.53
N GLN A 2 -6.59 -13.25 -16.97
CA GLN A 2 -7.96 -12.74 -17.07
C GLN A 2 -8.77 -13.05 -15.80
N PRO A 3 -9.89 -12.36 -15.53
CA PRO A 3 -10.74 -12.59 -14.34
C PRO A 3 -11.05 -14.05 -14.02
N ARG A 4 -11.49 -14.82 -15.02
CA ARG A 4 -11.81 -16.25 -14.87
C ARG A 4 -10.59 -17.11 -14.51
N GLU A 5 -9.44 -16.77 -15.06
CA GLU A 5 -8.18 -17.47 -14.78
C GLU A 5 -7.71 -17.16 -13.36
N LEU A 6 -7.83 -15.89 -12.94
CA LEU A 6 -7.51 -15.47 -11.58
C LEU A 6 -8.38 -16.22 -10.58
N GLY A 7 -9.71 -16.24 -10.77
CA GLY A 7 -10.60 -16.94 -9.84
C GLY A 7 -10.24 -18.42 -9.63
N ARG A 8 -9.90 -19.14 -10.72
CA ARG A 8 -9.42 -20.53 -10.63
C ARG A 8 -8.08 -20.64 -9.91
N TYR A 9 -7.16 -19.72 -10.21
CA TYR A 9 -5.85 -19.68 -9.58
C TYR A 9 -5.94 -19.42 -8.07
N LEU A 10 -6.81 -18.49 -7.64
CA LEU A 10 -7.01 -18.19 -6.22
C LEU A 10 -7.61 -19.38 -5.46
N ALA A 11 -8.60 -20.07 -6.04
CA ALA A 11 -9.15 -21.29 -5.45
C ALA A 11 -8.08 -22.37 -5.20
N TRP A 12 -7.16 -22.56 -6.16
CA TRP A 12 -6.03 -23.46 -6.01
C TRP A 12 -5.02 -22.94 -4.96
N GLN A 13 -4.70 -21.65 -5.00
CA GLN A 13 -3.72 -21.03 -4.10
C GLN A 13 -4.14 -21.12 -2.62
N GLN A 14 -5.44 -21.07 -2.33
CA GLN A 14 -5.98 -21.29 -0.99
C GLN A 14 -5.64 -22.68 -0.44
N GLN A 15 -5.60 -23.69 -1.30
CA GLN A 15 -5.27 -25.07 -0.95
C GLN A 15 -3.76 -25.30 -0.88
N ASP A 16 -3.00 -24.73 -1.84
CA ASP A 16 -1.54 -24.88 -1.91
C ASP A 16 -0.83 -24.17 -0.75
N GLN A 17 -1.27 -22.95 -0.42
CA GLN A 17 -0.71 -22.12 0.64
C GLN A 17 -1.81 -21.75 1.65
N PRO A 18 -2.20 -22.62 2.59
CA PRO A 18 -3.27 -22.33 3.55
C PRO A 18 -2.89 -21.22 4.54
N ALA A 19 -1.60 -21.06 4.85
CA ALA A 19 -1.12 -20.01 5.74
C ALA A 19 -1.08 -18.66 5.02
N LEU A 20 -1.80 -17.66 5.55
CA LEU A 20 -1.97 -16.35 4.91
C LEU A 20 -0.64 -15.65 4.59
N ARG A 21 0.31 -15.62 5.53
CA ARG A 21 1.62 -14.98 5.33
C ARG A 21 2.42 -15.62 4.18
N GLN A 22 2.46 -16.95 4.13
CA GLN A 22 3.14 -17.69 3.06
C GLN A 22 2.45 -17.46 1.71
N ARG A 23 1.11 -17.41 1.72
CA ARG A 23 0.31 -17.11 0.53
C ARG A 23 0.60 -15.72 -0.02
N ILE A 24 0.65 -14.70 0.84
CA ILE A 24 1.01 -13.33 0.47
C ILE A 24 2.39 -13.31 -0.18
N ALA A 25 3.40 -13.91 0.46
CA ALA A 25 4.75 -13.96 -0.08
C ALA A 25 4.82 -14.66 -1.45
N ALA A 26 4.10 -15.78 -1.62
CA ALA A 26 4.04 -16.51 -2.88
C ALA A 26 3.36 -15.70 -4.00
N LEU A 27 2.23 -15.05 -3.70
CA LEU A 27 1.50 -14.19 -4.65
C LEU A 27 2.34 -12.96 -5.03
N ALA A 28 2.98 -12.33 -4.06
CA ALA A 28 3.82 -11.19 -4.30
C ALA A 28 4.99 -11.56 -5.23
N ARG A 29 5.68 -12.68 -4.97
CA ARG A 29 6.80 -13.17 -5.80
C ARG A 29 6.37 -13.57 -7.20
N LYS A 30 5.16 -14.13 -7.36
CA LYS A 30 4.59 -14.44 -8.69
C LYS A 30 4.48 -13.20 -9.58
N ASN A 31 4.32 -12.02 -8.99
CA ASN A 31 4.18 -10.76 -9.72
C ASN A 31 5.52 -10.06 -9.97
N ILE A 32 6.68 -10.64 -9.60
CA ILE A 32 7.99 -10.08 -9.99
C ILE A 32 8.05 -9.97 -11.52
N GLY A 33 8.44 -8.79 -12.00
CA GLY A 33 8.45 -8.47 -13.43
C GLY A 33 7.15 -7.89 -13.98
N GLN A 34 6.09 -7.78 -13.18
CA GLN A 34 4.90 -7.03 -13.58
C GLN A 34 5.28 -5.56 -13.85
N PRO A 35 4.97 -5.00 -15.04
CA PRO A 35 5.33 -3.63 -15.40
C PRO A 35 4.75 -2.58 -14.45
N TYR A 36 5.54 -1.52 -14.23
CA TYR A 36 5.14 -0.37 -13.42
C TYR A 36 4.37 0.65 -14.26
N GLU A 37 3.24 1.15 -13.74
CA GLU A 37 2.49 2.27 -14.34
C GLU A 37 1.81 3.11 -13.25
N LEU A 38 1.97 4.43 -13.30
CA LEU A 38 1.29 5.36 -12.41
C LEU A 38 -0.12 5.70 -12.93
N PHE A 39 -1.03 5.99 -12.01
CA PHE A 39 -2.40 6.45 -12.32
C PHE A 39 -3.18 5.47 -13.18
N LEU A 40 -2.99 4.16 -12.95
CA LEU A 40 -3.63 3.11 -13.74
C LEU A 40 -5.04 2.73 -13.27
N LEU A 41 -5.46 3.16 -12.07
CA LEU A 41 -6.77 2.83 -11.50
C LEU A 41 -7.56 4.08 -11.11
N GLY A 42 -8.88 3.99 -11.27
CA GLY A 42 -9.85 5.05 -11.02
C GLY A 42 -11.18 4.49 -10.52
N GLU A 43 -12.27 5.21 -10.74
CA GLU A 43 -13.59 4.86 -10.22
C GLU A 43 -14.62 4.53 -11.31
N PHE A 44 -14.24 4.51 -12.58
CA PHE A 44 -15.15 4.18 -13.66
C PHE A 44 -15.62 2.71 -13.56
N PRO A 45 -16.91 2.38 -13.74
CA PRO A 45 -18.01 3.26 -14.18
C PRO A 45 -18.85 3.89 -13.06
N TYR A 46 -18.43 3.78 -11.80
CA TYR A 46 -19.22 4.28 -10.65
C TYR A 46 -19.17 5.80 -10.53
N GLU A 47 -18.01 6.40 -10.82
CA GLU A 47 -17.84 7.85 -10.94
C GLU A 47 -17.03 8.19 -12.19
N THR A 48 -17.12 9.45 -12.63
CA THR A 48 -16.47 9.94 -13.86
C THR A 48 -15.33 10.92 -13.61
N TYR A 49 -14.96 11.17 -12.35
CA TYR A 49 -13.86 12.06 -11.98
C TYR A 49 -12.48 11.47 -12.32
N ASP A 50 -12.36 10.15 -12.25
CA ASP A 50 -11.19 9.37 -12.61
C ASP A 50 -11.64 8.21 -13.51
N ALA A 51 -11.39 8.35 -14.82
CA ALA A 51 -11.92 7.46 -15.85
C ALA A 51 -11.20 6.10 -15.93
N GLN A 52 -10.19 5.90 -15.10
CA GLN A 52 -9.42 4.66 -15.06
C GLN A 52 -10.23 3.51 -14.45
N PRO A 53 -9.91 2.25 -14.77
CA PRO A 53 -10.64 1.07 -14.29
C PRO A 53 -10.45 0.84 -12.79
N LEU A 54 -11.33 0.01 -12.20
CA LEU A 54 -11.25 -0.36 -10.78
C LEU A 54 -10.13 -1.37 -10.46
N PHE A 55 -9.62 -2.07 -11.47
CA PHE A 55 -8.54 -3.04 -11.33
C PHE A 55 -7.69 -3.14 -12.60
N ASP A 56 -6.44 -3.57 -12.46
CA ASP A 56 -5.54 -3.91 -13.56
C ASP A 56 -4.63 -5.07 -13.10
N LEU A 57 -4.73 -6.21 -13.78
CA LEU A 57 -3.93 -7.40 -13.46
C LEU A 57 -2.59 -7.44 -14.22
N SER A 58 -2.39 -6.53 -15.18
CA SER A 58 -1.24 -6.49 -16.08
C SER A 58 -0.15 -5.55 -15.62
N LYS A 59 -0.48 -4.51 -14.86
CA LYS A 59 0.46 -3.49 -14.38
C LYS A 59 0.17 -3.13 -12.93
N SER A 60 1.09 -2.43 -12.28
CA SER A 60 0.87 -1.88 -10.94
C SER A 60 1.71 -0.65 -10.66
N ASP A 61 1.23 0.24 -9.81
CA ASP A 61 2.10 1.09 -8.99
C ASP A 61 2.35 0.43 -7.63
N CYS A 62 3.06 1.12 -6.74
CA CYS A 62 3.41 0.57 -5.44
C CYS A 62 2.21 0.21 -4.56
N VAL A 63 1.15 1.03 -4.56
CA VAL A 63 -0.05 0.79 -3.75
C VAL A 63 -0.88 -0.31 -4.39
N VAL A 64 -1.11 -0.21 -5.70
CA VAL A 64 -1.89 -1.20 -6.47
C VAL A 64 -1.30 -2.60 -6.33
N PHE A 65 0.03 -2.74 -6.38
CA PHE A 65 0.71 -4.02 -6.15
C PHE A 65 0.35 -4.63 -4.79
N VAL A 66 0.42 -3.83 -3.72
CA VAL A 66 0.11 -4.31 -2.37
C VAL A 66 -1.37 -4.65 -2.22
N GLU A 67 -2.25 -3.76 -2.67
CA GLU A 67 -3.70 -3.97 -2.60
C GLU A 67 -4.12 -5.23 -3.35
N HIS A 68 -3.61 -5.42 -4.57
CA HIS A 68 -3.90 -6.62 -5.36
C HIS A 68 -3.35 -7.87 -4.69
N THR A 69 -2.15 -7.82 -4.14
CA THR A 69 -1.55 -8.97 -3.45
C THR A 69 -2.38 -9.38 -2.23
N TYR A 70 -2.77 -8.43 -1.37
CA TYR A 70 -3.62 -8.72 -0.22
C TYR A 70 -5.02 -9.20 -0.64
N ALA A 71 -5.64 -8.54 -1.62
CA ALA A 71 -6.94 -8.95 -2.13
C ALA A 71 -6.90 -10.38 -2.69
N MET A 72 -5.87 -10.72 -3.46
CA MET A 72 -5.67 -12.09 -3.95
C MET A 72 -5.47 -13.09 -2.80
N ALA A 73 -4.69 -12.74 -1.79
CA ALA A 73 -4.38 -13.65 -0.68
C ALA A 73 -5.59 -13.95 0.21
N LEU A 74 -6.52 -13.00 0.33
CA LEU A 74 -7.71 -13.09 1.17
C LEU A 74 -8.95 -13.65 0.45
N SER A 75 -8.82 -14.03 -0.83
CA SER A 75 -9.96 -14.44 -1.67
C SER A 75 -9.76 -15.81 -2.28
N ALA A 76 -10.86 -16.52 -2.56
CA ALA A 76 -10.89 -17.84 -3.19
C ALA A 76 -11.56 -17.84 -4.58
N SER A 77 -12.10 -16.70 -5.02
CA SER A 77 -12.72 -16.54 -6.34
C SER A 77 -12.44 -15.16 -6.93
N TRP A 78 -12.89 -14.96 -8.19
CA TRP A 78 -12.83 -13.63 -8.83
C TRP A 78 -13.72 -12.62 -8.12
N GLU A 79 -14.94 -13.00 -7.77
CA GLU A 79 -15.93 -12.17 -7.10
C GLU A 79 -15.42 -11.73 -5.73
N GLU A 80 -14.85 -12.67 -4.95
CA GLU A 80 -14.24 -12.35 -3.67
C GLU A 80 -13.00 -11.48 -3.83
N PHE A 81 -12.17 -11.68 -4.86
CA PHE A 81 -11.02 -10.82 -5.13
C PHE A 81 -11.47 -9.39 -5.38
N PHE A 82 -12.42 -9.21 -6.30
CA PHE A 82 -12.91 -7.89 -6.67
C PHE A 82 -13.57 -7.20 -5.48
N TRP A 83 -14.38 -7.93 -4.71
CA TRP A 83 -14.95 -7.44 -3.46
C TRP A 83 -13.84 -7.03 -2.46
N MET A 84 -12.86 -7.90 -2.19
CA MET A 84 -11.79 -7.60 -1.24
C MET A 84 -10.97 -6.38 -1.66
N LEU A 85 -10.69 -6.22 -2.96
CA LEU A 85 -9.99 -5.06 -3.49
C LEU A 85 -10.74 -3.76 -3.17
N GLN A 86 -12.07 -3.73 -3.36
CA GLN A 86 -12.86 -2.56 -2.97
C GLN A 86 -12.79 -2.30 -1.47
N ARG A 87 -12.81 -3.35 -0.64
CA ARG A 87 -12.75 -3.20 0.81
C ARG A 87 -11.42 -2.61 1.28
N ILE A 88 -10.33 -2.96 0.62
CA ILE A 88 -8.99 -2.45 0.94
C ILE A 88 -8.82 -1.01 0.44
N ARG A 89 -9.23 -0.74 -0.80
CA ARG A 89 -8.94 0.50 -1.53
C ARG A 89 -9.80 1.69 -1.11
N TYR A 90 -11.03 1.43 -0.68
CA TYR A 90 -11.99 2.47 -0.32
C TYR A 90 -12.41 2.36 1.15
N ARG A 91 -12.55 3.50 1.82
CA ARG A 91 -13.13 3.57 3.16
C ARG A 91 -14.51 2.90 3.15
N ASP A 92 -14.68 1.94 4.06
CA ASP A 92 -15.87 1.10 4.19
C ASP A 92 -16.26 0.33 2.91
N GLY A 93 -15.34 0.18 1.96
CA GLY A 93 -15.58 -0.44 0.66
C GLY A 93 -16.48 0.36 -0.29
N VAL A 94 -16.77 1.63 0.02
CA VAL A 94 -17.63 2.48 -0.81
C VAL A 94 -16.84 3.07 -1.96
N ILE A 95 -17.17 2.70 -3.20
CA ILE A 95 -16.46 3.16 -4.39
C ILE A 95 -16.73 4.64 -4.59
N GLY A 96 -15.66 5.43 -4.66
CA GLY A 96 -15.75 6.86 -4.92
C GLY A 96 -14.42 7.56 -4.72
N THR A 97 -14.19 8.62 -5.49
CA THR A 97 -12.94 9.39 -5.44
C THR A 97 -12.75 10.04 -4.06
N ALA A 98 -13.83 10.41 -3.36
CA ALA A 98 -13.74 10.98 -2.01
C ALA A 98 -13.59 9.93 -0.89
N THR A 99 -13.89 8.66 -1.18
CA THR A 99 -13.78 7.54 -0.24
C THR A 99 -12.56 6.66 -0.50
N ARG A 100 -11.87 6.82 -1.64
CA ARG A 100 -10.58 6.18 -1.91
C ARG A 100 -9.56 6.58 -0.85
N ASN A 101 -8.79 5.61 -0.38
CA ASN A 101 -7.74 5.83 0.60
C ASN A 101 -6.51 6.47 -0.08
N HIS A 102 -6.46 7.80 -0.16
CA HIS A 102 -5.40 8.51 -0.91
C HIS A 102 -4.15 8.77 -0.07
N TYR A 103 -4.33 9.13 1.21
CA TYR A 103 -3.22 9.35 2.13
C TYR A 103 -2.87 8.02 2.78
N THR A 104 -1.72 7.43 2.46
CA THR A 104 -1.34 6.10 2.96
C THR A 104 -1.44 6.01 4.48
N GLU A 105 -0.94 7.00 5.21
CA GLU A 105 -0.93 6.98 6.67
C GLU A 105 -2.28 7.33 7.28
N ALA A 106 -2.89 8.41 6.81
CA ALA A 106 -4.11 8.96 7.42
C ALA A 106 -5.41 8.32 6.91
N ASP A 107 -5.38 7.69 5.73
CA ASP A 107 -6.52 6.97 5.15
C ASP A 107 -6.25 5.45 5.13
N TRP A 108 -5.27 4.98 4.36
CA TRP A 108 -5.12 3.56 4.05
C TRP A 108 -4.79 2.72 5.30
N ASN A 109 -3.77 3.12 6.06
CA ASN A 109 -3.37 2.43 7.29
C ASN A 109 -4.52 2.40 8.30
N VAL A 110 -5.28 3.50 8.42
CA VAL A 110 -6.39 3.61 9.37
C VAL A 110 -7.58 2.75 8.95
N ALA A 111 -7.99 2.83 7.67
CA ALA A 111 -9.13 2.08 7.13
C ALA A 111 -8.88 0.57 7.07
N ASN A 112 -7.61 0.15 7.06
CA ASN A 112 -7.17 -1.24 6.98
C ASN A 112 -6.58 -1.79 8.29
N ARG A 113 -6.90 -1.20 9.45
CA ARG A 113 -6.51 -1.73 10.77
C ARG A 113 -7.03 -3.13 11.09
N TRP A 114 -8.11 -3.53 10.43
CA TRP A 114 -8.64 -4.90 10.48
C TRP A 114 -7.69 -5.91 9.82
N LEU A 115 -6.85 -5.46 8.88
CA LEU A 115 -5.88 -6.28 8.15
C LEU A 115 -4.46 -6.17 8.72
N VAL A 116 -3.97 -4.94 8.94
CA VAL A 116 -2.61 -4.68 9.42
C VAL A 116 -2.60 -3.73 10.62
N GLN A 117 -1.68 -3.94 11.55
CA GLN A 117 -1.46 -3.08 12.72
C GLN A 117 -0.08 -2.45 12.67
N ASP A 118 0.02 -1.17 13.00
CA ASP A 118 1.32 -0.51 13.11
C ASP A 118 2.13 -1.06 14.28
N VAL A 119 3.31 -1.61 13.97
CA VAL A 119 4.24 -2.16 14.95
C VAL A 119 5.51 -1.32 15.10
N THR A 120 5.62 -0.20 14.38
CA THR A 120 6.84 0.61 14.26
C THR A 120 7.47 0.96 15.61
N ALA A 121 6.67 1.44 16.56
CA ALA A 121 7.13 1.79 17.91
C ALA A 121 7.46 0.58 18.80
N THR A 122 7.00 -0.61 18.43
CA THR A 122 7.18 -1.85 19.20
C THR A 122 8.37 -2.69 18.74
N LEU A 123 9.01 -2.32 17.63
CA LEU A 123 10.16 -3.04 17.06
C LEU A 123 11.48 -2.78 17.82
N GLY A 124 11.46 -2.02 18.92
CA GLY A 124 12.61 -1.86 19.81
C GLY A 124 13.77 -1.00 19.26
N ALA A 125 13.56 -0.28 18.15
CA ALA A 125 14.50 0.73 17.66
C ALA A 125 14.00 2.16 17.95
N PRO A 126 14.90 3.16 18.01
CA PRO A 126 14.51 4.57 18.10
C PRO A 126 13.58 4.96 16.96
N THR A 127 12.55 5.74 17.28
CA THR A 127 11.60 6.27 16.31
C THR A 127 11.69 7.79 16.21
N GLN A 128 11.46 8.33 15.01
CA GLN A 128 11.41 9.76 14.75
C GLN A 128 9.95 10.19 14.56
N PRO A 129 9.47 11.21 15.30
CA PRO A 129 8.13 11.75 15.10
C PRO A 129 8.06 12.62 13.84
N TYR A 130 6.87 12.68 13.25
CA TYR A 130 6.56 13.65 12.22
C TYR A 130 5.08 14.04 12.28
N HIS A 131 4.79 15.21 11.71
CA HIS A 131 3.47 15.83 11.74
C HIS A 131 3.01 16.08 10.31
N GLN A 132 1.76 15.73 10.02
CA GLN A 132 1.13 15.96 8.73
C GLN A 132 -0.14 16.80 8.89
N ARG A 133 -0.35 17.68 7.91
CA ARG A 133 -1.59 18.44 7.75
C ARG A 133 -2.35 17.88 6.55
N ILE A 134 -3.36 17.06 6.82
CA ILE A 134 -4.13 16.34 5.80
C ILE A 134 -5.32 17.21 5.35
N ASP A 135 -5.19 17.76 4.15
CA ASP A 135 -6.18 18.66 3.54
C ASP A 135 -6.87 17.98 2.36
N ARG A 136 -7.81 17.07 2.68
CA ARG A 136 -8.55 16.28 1.69
C ARG A 136 -9.38 17.17 0.77
N GLN A 137 -9.94 18.26 1.29
CA GLN A 137 -10.69 19.23 0.49
C GLN A 137 -9.79 19.86 -0.58
N ALA A 138 -8.63 20.41 -0.20
CA ALA A 138 -7.71 21.02 -1.15
C ALA A 138 -7.19 19.99 -2.16
N PHE A 139 -6.89 18.77 -1.71
CA PHE A 139 -6.46 17.67 -2.58
C PHE A 139 -7.53 17.29 -3.62
N LEU A 140 -8.77 17.01 -3.18
CA LEU A 140 -9.87 16.63 -4.06
C LEU A 140 -10.20 17.74 -5.07
N LEU A 141 -10.18 19.00 -4.64
CA LEU A 141 -10.38 20.14 -5.53
C LEU A 141 -9.26 20.24 -6.56
N LYS A 142 -8.00 20.07 -6.15
CA LYS A 142 -6.85 20.18 -7.04
C LYS A 142 -6.82 19.06 -8.08
N GLN A 143 -6.94 17.81 -7.64
CA GLN A 143 -6.75 16.63 -8.48
C GLN A 143 -7.99 16.30 -9.31
N PHE A 144 -9.18 16.35 -8.71
CA PHE A 144 -10.40 15.82 -9.31
C PHE A 144 -11.47 16.88 -9.58
N LYS A 145 -11.21 18.15 -9.22
CA LYS A 145 -12.16 19.28 -9.31
C LYS A 145 -13.43 19.06 -8.48
N ILE A 146 -13.33 18.23 -7.44
CA ILE A 146 -14.44 17.93 -6.53
C ILE A 146 -14.41 18.91 -5.36
N ARG A 147 -15.54 19.55 -5.06
CA ARG A 147 -15.73 20.36 -3.86
C ARG A 147 -16.52 19.56 -2.82
N ARG A 148 -15.94 19.36 -1.65
CA ARG A 148 -16.56 18.77 -0.46
C ARG A 148 -16.12 19.57 0.75
N ASP A 149 -17.01 19.74 1.72
CA ASP A 149 -16.66 20.30 3.02
C ASP A 149 -16.05 19.20 3.89
N ILE A 150 -14.72 19.22 4.03
CA ILE A 150 -13.97 18.24 4.82
C ILE A 150 -12.96 19.01 5.66
N PRO A 151 -13.04 18.93 7.00
CA PRO A 151 -12.11 19.64 7.86
C PRO A 151 -10.69 19.12 7.68
N VAL A 152 -9.73 20.04 7.81
CA VAL A 152 -8.31 19.72 7.85
C VAL A 152 -8.04 18.84 9.07
N GLN A 153 -7.32 17.75 8.87
CA GLN A 153 -6.91 16.85 9.93
C GLN A 153 -5.40 17.01 10.20
N ASN A 154 -5.03 17.19 11.46
CA ASN A 154 -3.64 16.99 11.89
C ASN A 154 -3.44 15.49 12.15
N PHE A 155 -2.31 14.96 11.69
CA PHE A 155 -1.98 13.55 11.84
C PHE A 155 -0.53 13.42 12.28
N ASP A 156 -0.33 12.86 13.47
CA ASP A 156 0.97 12.66 14.08
C ASP A 156 1.31 11.17 14.01
N ASP A 157 2.55 10.88 13.63
CA ASP A 157 3.00 9.50 13.47
C ASP A 157 4.52 9.41 13.69
N VAL A 158 5.04 8.18 13.66
CA VAL A 158 6.45 7.88 13.86
C VAL A 158 7.01 6.95 12.79
N TYR A 159 8.32 7.00 12.57
CA TYR A 159 9.03 6.07 11.69
C TYR A 159 10.37 5.64 12.30
N VAL A 160 10.87 4.48 11.90
CA VAL A 160 12.25 4.04 12.18
C VAL A 160 13.17 4.71 11.15
N ALA A 161 14.15 5.48 11.60
CA ALA A 161 15.05 6.18 10.69
C ALA A 161 15.90 5.19 9.88
N LYS A 162 16.27 5.54 8.64
CA LYS A 162 16.94 4.63 7.71
C LYS A 162 18.20 3.97 8.28
N GLN A 163 18.97 4.67 9.13
CA GLN A 163 20.17 4.13 9.78
C GLN A 163 19.87 3.07 10.85
N ASP A 164 18.66 3.06 11.40
CA ASP A 164 18.25 2.18 12.49
C ASP A 164 17.49 0.93 11.99
N VAL A 165 17.19 0.87 10.68
CA VAL A 165 16.42 -0.23 10.07
C VAL A 165 17.08 -1.59 10.27
N ALA A 166 18.40 -1.66 10.18
CA ALA A 166 19.16 -2.91 10.36
C ALA A 166 18.86 -3.59 11.71
N ALA A 167 18.56 -2.81 12.76
CA ALA A 167 18.25 -3.34 14.09
C ALA A 167 16.87 -4.01 14.18
N VAL A 168 15.96 -3.71 13.26
CA VAL A 168 14.58 -4.23 13.29
C VAL A 168 14.30 -5.30 12.23
N GLU A 169 15.16 -5.47 11.22
CA GLU A 169 14.89 -6.37 10.09
C GLU A 169 14.56 -7.80 10.52
N ALA A 170 15.27 -8.32 11.52
CA ALA A 170 15.08 -9.68 12.02
C ALA A 170 13.73 -9.90 12.73
N GLN A 171 13.00 -8.84 13.03
CA GLN A 171 11.67 -8.90 13.65
C GLN A 171 10.54 -8.84 12.63
N LEU A 172 10.83 -8.44 11.39
CA LEU A 172 9.84 -8.33 10.32
C LEU A 172 9.47 -9.71 9.79
N GLN A 173 8.23 -9.83 9.34
CA GLN A 173 7.61 -11.08 8.90
C GLN A 173 7.03 -10.97 7.50
N ASP A 174 6.82 -12.13 6.87
CA ASP A 174 6.12 -12.21 5.58
C ASP A 174 4.76 -11.51 5.65
N GLY A 175 4.53 -10.66 4.65
CA GLY A 175 3.31 -9.88 4.54
C GLY A 175 3.23 -8.68 5.49
N ASP A 176 4.29 -8.30 6.20
CA ASP A 176 4.32 -6.99 6.85
C ASP A 176 4.31 -5.89 5.76
N PHE A 177 3.39 -4.94 5.86
CA PHE A 177 3.26 -3.78 4.98
C PHE A 177 4.27 -2.70 5.38
N VAL A 178 4.97 -2.15 4.39
CA VAL A 178 6.04 -1.17 4.60
C VAL A 178 5.63 0.16 3.99
N ASN A 179 5.66 1.24 4.77
CA ASN A 179 5.59 2.60 4.25
C ASN A 179 7.01 3.18 4.23
N VAL A 180 7.46 3.61 3.07
CA VAL A 180 8.74 4.31 2.90
C VAL A 180 8.52 5.79 3.11
N ILE A 181 9.10 6.33 4.17
CA ILE A 181 8.94 7.73 4.57
C ILE A 181 10.03 8.56 3.89
N SER A 182 9.60 9.52 3.09
CA SER A 182 10.47 10.58 2.57
C SER A 182 10.21 11.88 3.30
N SER A 183 11.25 12.72 3.42
CA SER A 183 11.14 14.05 4.00
C SER A 183 11.63 15.15 3.05
N ARG A 184 10.99 16.31 3.11
CA ARG A 184 11.41 17.54 2.42
C ARG A 184 11.01 18.75 3.23
N GLY A 185 11.96 19.65 3.50
CA GLY A 185 11.67 20.91 4.20
C GLY A 185 11.07 20.73 5.60
N GLY A 186 11.42 19.64 6.29
CA GLY A 186 10.87 19.31 7.62
C GLY A 186 9.55 18.54 7.60
N GLU A 187 8.88 18.44 6.45
CA GLU A 187 7.67 17.63 6.29
C GLU A 187 8.04 16.20 5.89
N SER A 188 7.30 15.21 6.41
CA SER A 188 7.52 13.78 6.12
C SER A 188 6.23 13.10 5.71
N TRP A 189 6.31 12.15 4.79
CA TRP A 189 5.16 11.37 4.32
C TRP A 189 5.57 10.03 3.70
N ALA A 190 4.63 9.09 3.66
CA ALA A 190 4.74 7.84 2.93
C ALA A 190 4.74 8.13 1.43
N SER A 191 5.91 7.96 0.84
CA SER A 191 6.18 8.25 -0.58
C SER A 191 6.16 7.02 -1.47
N HIS A 192 6.24 5.84 -0.85
CA HIS A 192 6.30 4.54 -1.52
C HIS A 192 5.86 3.46 -0.53
N VAL A 193 5.38 2.32 -1.04
CA VAL A 193 5.00 1.18 -0.20
C VAL A 193 5.49 -0.15 -0.75
N GLY A 194 5.49 -1.19 0.08
CA GLY A 194 5.83 -2.55 -0.32
C GLY A 194 5.48 -3.58 0.74
N LEU A 195 5.90 -4.82 0.50
CA LEU A 195 5.70 -5.96 1.39
C LEU A 195 7.05 -6.52 1.83
N ILE A 196 7.13 -6.97 3.08
CA ILE A 196 8.23 -7.81 3.52
C ILE A 196 8.00 -9.25 3.05
N VAL A 197 9.05 -9.84 2.50
CA VAL A 197 9.14 -11.27 2.24
C VAL A 197 10.47 -11.82 2.79
N THR A 198 10.44 -13.05 3.26
CA THR A 198 11.58 -13.76 3.84
C THR A 198 12.17 -14.65 2.76
N SER A 199 13.45 -14.48 2.49
CA SER A 199 14.22 -15.34 1.59
C SER A 199 14.52 -16.69 2.24
N ALA A 200 14.93 -17.68 1.44
CA ALA A 200 15.29 -19.01 1.94
C ALA A 200 16.45 -19.01 2.96
N ASP A 201 17.31 -17.98 2.92
CA ASP A 201 18.40 -17.76 3.88
C ASP A 201 17.94 -17.04 5.18
N GLY A 202 16.64 -16.75 5.32
CA GLY A 202 16.08 -16.02 6.45
C GLY A 202 16.22 -14.50 6.37
N SER A 203 16.85 -13.96 5.32
CA SER A 203 16.97 -12.51 5.11
C SER A 203 15.61 -11.90 4.75
N ARG A 204 15.37 -10.66 5.19
CA ARG A 204 14.15 -9.92 4.85
C ARG A 204 14.40 -9.07 3.63
N ARG A 205 13.43 -9.09 2.71
CA ARG A 205 13.45 -8.34 1.46
C ARG A 205 12.22 -7.46 1.39
N LEU A 206 12.40 -6.30 0.78
CA LEU A 206 11.32 -5.45 0.34
C LEU A 206 10.93 -5.89 -1.08
N LEU A 207 9.67 -6.29 -1.23
CA LEU A 207 9.08 -6.64 -2.50
C LEU A 207 8.04 -5.57 -2.85
N HIS A 208 8.22 -4.90 -3.99
CA HIS A 208 7.48 -3.69 -4.31
C HIS A 208 7.44 -3.41 -5.81
N SER A 209 6.41 -2.68 -6.26
CA SER A 209 6.33 -2.15 -7.62
C SER A 209 6.93 -0.75 -7.71
N ALA A 210 7.92 -0.58 -8.57
CA ALA A 210 8.57 0.69 -8.87
C ALA A 210 9.16 0.63 -10.28
N GLU A 211 9.46 1.77 -10.92
CA GLU A 211 10.02 1.76 -12.27
C GLU A 211 11.28 0.88 -12.39
N PRO A 212 11.36 -0.02 -13.40
CA PRO A 212 10.38 -0.25 -14.46
C PRO A 212 9.31 -1.33 -14.16
N GLN A 213 9.47 -2.12 -13.10
CA GLN A 213 8.65 -3.30 -12.82
C GLN A 213 8.76 -3.72 -11.34
N VAL A 214 7.84 -4.58 -10.90
CA VAL A 214 7.91 -5.23 -9.59
C VAL A 214 9.25 -5.96 -9.40
N ARG A 215 9.90 -5.70 -8.26
CA ARG A 215 11.21 -6.25 -7.90
C ARG A 215 11.30 -6.57 -6.41
N GLU A 216 12.21 -7.49 -6.10
CA GLU A 216 12.63 -7.86 -4.75
C GLU A 216 14.04 -7.30 -4.51
N GLU A 217 14.24 -6.54 -3.44
CA GLU A 217 15.57 -6.08 -3.01
C GLU A 217 15.70 -6.13 -1.48
N THR A 218 16.93 -6.18 -0.96
CA THR A 218 17.15 -6.03 0.49
C THR A 218 16.77 -4.63 0.95
N LEU A 219 16.34 -4.46 2.20
CA LEU A 219 16.10 -3.13 2.79
C LEU A 219 17.36 -2.25 2.73
N GLN A 220 18.54 -2.81 3.04
CA GLN A 220 19.82 -2.09 2.93
C GLN A 220 20.16 -1.67 1.50
N GLY A 221 19.93 -2.55 0.52
CA GLY A 221 20.08 -2.24 -0.91
C GLY A 221 19.15 -1.12 -1.37
N PHE A 222 17.89 -1.12 -0.90
CA PHE A 222 16.95 -0.03 -1.15
C PHE A 222 17.49 1.28 -0.55
N ILE A 223 17.94 1.26 0.71
CA ILE A 223 18.52 2.44 1.38
C ILE A 223 19.72 2.98 0.61
N ALA A 224 20.64 2.12 0.18
CA ALA A 224 21.83 2.52 -0.59
C ALA A 224 21.45 3.17 -1.93
N ARG A 225 20.54 2.54 -2.69
CA ARG A 225 20.03 3.07 -3.97
C ARG A 225 19.37 4.43 -3.80
N MET A 226 18.65 4.63 -2.70
CA MET A 226 18.00 5.90 -2.39
C MET A 226 19.01 6.95 -1.94
N ALA A 227 20.06 6.58 -1.21
CA ALA A 227 21.16 7.48 -0.87
C ALA A 227 21.89 7.99 -2.12
N GLU A 228 22.15 7.14 -3.12
CA GLU A 228 22.73 7.55 -4.40
C GLU A 228 21.83 8.50 -5.20
N ARG A 229 20.50 8.25 -5.17
CA ARG A 229 19.53 9.18 -5.76
C ARG A 229 19.53 10.52 -5.04
N ASP A 230 19.50 10.50 -3.71
CA ASP A 230 19.45 11.71 -2.88
C ASP A 230 20.73 12.54 -3.05
N ALA A 231 21.90 11.90 -3.16
CA ALA A 231 23.17 12.55 -3.45
C ALA A 231 23.18 13.24 -4.84
N ARG A 232 22.63 12.58 -5.87
CA ARG A 232 22.47 13.18 -7.21
C ARG A 232 21.52 14.38 -7.23
N GLN A 233 20.58 14.42 -6.29
CA GLN A 233 19.58 15.47 -6.15
C GLN A 233 19.95 16.50 -5.08
N ALA A 234 21.17 16.45 -4.53
CA ALA A 234 21.64 17.40 -3.54
C ALA A 234 21.49 18.84 -4.05
N GLY A 235 20.90 19.71 -3.21
CA GLY A 235 20.60 21.11 -3.57
C GLY A 235 19.34 21.33 -4.42
N GLN A 236 18.64 20.28 -4.88
CA GLN A 236 17.50 20.42 -5.80
C GLN A 236 16.11 20.51 -5.12
N ASN A 237 16.06 20.76 -3.81
CA ASN A 237 14.84 20.75 -2.99
C ASN A 237 13.92 19.53 -3.30
N LYS A 238 14.53 18.34 -3.41
CA LYS A 238 13.83 17.06 -3.61
C LYS A 238 13.67 16.35 -2.28
N ALA A 239 12.64 15.50 -2.21
CA ALA A 239 12.42 14.67 -1.04
C ALA A 239 13.51 13.60 -0.93
N GLN A 240 13.98 13.36 0.28
CA GLN A 240 15.03 12.39 0.59
C GLN A 240 14.46 11.26 1.44
N LEU A 241 15.05 10.07 1.36
CA LEU A 241 14.66 8.96 2.21
C LEU A 241 14.96 9.32 3.68
N ALA A 242 13.93 9.27 4.52
CA ALA A 242 14.03 9.51 5.96
C ALA A 242 14.06 8.19 6.73
N GLY A 243 13.16 7.26 6.38
CA GLY A 243 13.07 5.97 7.06
C GLY A 243 11.83 5.19 6.66
N PHE A 244 11.35 4.35 7.57
CA PHE A 244 10.31 3.37 7.27
C PHE A 244 9.35 3.22 8.45
N LYS A 245 8.09 2.94 8.12
CA LYS A 245 7.07 2.49 9.04
C LYS A 245 6.67 1.06 8.67
N PHE A 246 6.45 0.22 9.67
CA PHE A 246 6.19 -1.20 9.49
C PHE A 246 4.83 -1.55 10.11
N LEU A 247 3.94 -2.10 9.30
CA LEU A 247 2.62 -2.53 9.72
C LEU A 247 2.54 -4.06 9.58
N ARG A 248 2.28 -4.74 10.69
CA ARG A 248 2.19 -6.19 10.78
C ARG A 248 0.82 -6.67 10.36
N LEU A 249 0.79 -7.71 9.53
CA LEU A 249 -0.44 -8.46 9.27
C LEU A 249 -1.00 -9.03 10.57
N ASN A 250 -2.31 -8.84 10.79
CA ASN A 250 -3.03 -9.46 11.90
C ASN A 250 -3.04 -11.00 11.73
N GLU A 251 -2.93 -11.76 12.81
CA GLU A 251 -2.86 -13.24 12.75
C GLU A 251 -4.14 -13.87 12.18
N ALA A 252 -5.30 -13.29 12.49
CA ALA A 252 -6.60 -13.70 11.98
C ALA A 252 -7.41 -12.44 11.63
N PRO A 253 -7.19 -11.81 10.47
CA PRO A 253 -7.89 -10.60 10.11
C PRO A 253 -9.38 -10.90 9.90
N GLU A 254 -10.24 -10.29 10.70
CA GLU A 254 -11.69 -10.33 10.51
C GLU A 254 -12.07 -9.27 9.49
N VAL A 255 -12.52 -9.72 8.31
CA VAL A 255 -12.89 -8.83 7.22
C VAL A 255 -14.23 -8.16 7.55
N PRO A 256 -14.27 -6.84 7.80
CA PRO A 256 -15.52 -6.17 8.11
C PRO A 256 -16.36 -6.00 6.84
N PRO A 257 -17.71 -5.91 6.97
CA PRO A 257 -18.59 -5.75 5.81
C PRO A 257 -18.32 -4.42 5.09
N MET A 258 -18.77 -4.33 3.84
CA MET A 258 -18.85 -3.05 3.14
C MET A 258 -20.12 -2.31 3.51
N ALA A 259 -20.05 -0.99 3.57
CA ALA A 259 -21.23 -0.15 3.55
C ALA A 259 -21.93 -0.23 2.17
N PRO A 260 -23.24 0.00 2.10
CA PRO A 260 -23.97 0.05 0.82
C PRO A 260 -23.39 1.12 -0.11
N GLN A 261 -23.26 0.80 -1.41
CA GLN A 261 -22.87 1.78 -2.40
C GLN A 261 -23.94 2.87 -2.50
N PRO A 262 -23.58 4.17 -2.48
CA PRO A 262 -24.53 5.24 -2.64
C PRO A 262 -25.19 5.13 -4.01
N ARG A 263 -26.53 5.20 -4.04
CA ARG A 263 -27.25 5.24 -5.31
C ARG A 263 -27.07 6.63 -5.93
N PRO A 264 -26.55 6.75 -7.16
CA PRO A 264 -26.57 8.02 -7.86
C PRO A 264 -28.01 8.55 -7.92
N GLY A 265 -28.20 9.84 -7.63
CA GLY A 265 -29.49 10.48 -7.84
C GLY A 265 -29.90 10.29 -9.30
N ARG A 266 -31.18 9.97 -9.55
CA ARG A 266 -31.72 10.04 -10.92
C ARG A 266 -31.74 11.52 -11.30
N SER A 267 -30.88 11.91 -12.25
CA SER A 267 -30.96 13.21 -12.92
C SER A 267 -32.19 13.27 -13.83
#